data_AF-A0A438K5J2-F1
#
_entry.id   AF-A0A438K5J2-F1
#
_cell.length_a   1.000
_cell.length_b   1.000
_cell.length_c   1.000
_cell.angle_alpha   90.00
_cell.angle_beta   90.00
_cell.angle_gamma   90.00
#
_symmetry.space_group_name_H-M   'P 1'
#
loop_
_entity.id
_entity.type
_entity.pdbx_description
1 polymer ?
#
loop_
_entity_poly.entity_id
_entity_poly.type
_entity_poly.pdbx_seq_one_letter_code
_entity_poly.pdbx_strand_id
1 'polypeptide(L)'
;MWTTPGRLVVLALVCLFGRCEVVYGGSALKGVSYDGRPLIVNGKRELLFSGSIHYPRSIPEVLYPRNVARHHSKARHGGLNVIHTYAFWNLHEPVQGQDHMKRFTRMIIDMMSKEKLFASQGDPIILVPVFCCN
;
A
#
# COMPACT_ATOMS: atom_id res chain seq x y z
N MET A 1 69.70 -5.11 1.63
CA MET A 1 68.67 -4.16 2.07
C MET A 1 68.50 -3.10 0.97
N TRP A 2 67.71 -3.39 -0.07
CA TRP A 2 67.43 -2.45 -1.17
C TRP A 2 65.98 -2.65 -1.61
N THR A 3 65.08 -1.86 -1.04
CA THR A 3 63.72 -1.70 -1.56
C THR A 3 63.83 -0.78 -2.78
N THR A 4 63.71 -1.34 -3.98
CA THR A 4 63.68 -0.54 -5.21
C THR A 4 62.43 0.33 -5.23
N PRO A 5 62.52 1.61 -5.63
CA PRO A 5 61.40 2.57 -5.59
C PRO A 5 60.19 2.10 -6.41
N GLY A 6 60.38 1.23 -7.40
CA GLY A 6 59.31 0.67 -8.21
C GLY A 6 58.31 -0.22 -7.45
N ARG A 7 58.73 -0.95 -6.40
CA ARG A 7 57.81 -1.81 -5.64
C ARG A 7 56.83 -1.03 -4.76
N LEU A 8 57.26 0.11 -4.24
CA LEU A 8 56.40 1.02 -3.46
C LEU A 8 55.35 1.70 -4.34
N VAL A 9 55.71 2.08 -5.58
CA VAL A 9 54.76 2.66 -6.54
C VAL A 9 53.71 1.65 -6.97
N VAL A 10 54.10 0.40 -7.24
CA VAL A 10 53.15 -0.67 -7.62
C VAL A 10 52.19 -1.00 -6.47
N LEU A 11 52.69 -1.06 -5.22
CA LEU A 11 51.83 -1.26 -4.05
C LEU A 11 50.89 -0.07 -3.80
N ALA A 12 51.34 1.16 -4.00
CA ALA A 12 50.52 2.36 -3.86
C ALA A 12 49.39 2.42 -4.92
N LEU A 13 49.66 2.00 -6.16
CA LEU A 13 48.66 1.93 -7.22
C LEU A 13 47.62 0.83 -6.98
N VAL A 14 48.02 -0.33 -6.45
CA VAL A 14 47.08 -1.41 -6.08
C VAL A 14 46.14 -0.96 -4.94
N CYS A 15 46.62 -0.16 -4.00
CA CYS A 15 45.78 0.44 -2.95
C CYS A 15 44.81 1.52 -3.46
N LEU A 16 45.18 2.26 -4.51
CA LEU A 16 44.34 3.33 -5.10
C LEU A 16 43.18 2.80 -5.96
N PHE A 17 43.30 1.58 -6.51
CA PHE A 17 42.21 0.93 -7.26
C PHE A 17 41.44 -0.13 -6.44
N GLY A 18 41.79 -0.31 -5.16
CA GLY A 18 41.37 -1.45 -4.34
C GLY A 18 40.16 -1.28 -3.44
N ARG A 19 39.28 -0.29 -3.64
CA ARG A 19 37.97 -0.24 -2.93
C ARG A 19 36.93 0.60 -3.69
N CYS A 20 36.43 0.03 -4.78
CA CYS A 20 35.12 0.40 -5.29
C CYS A 20 34.10 -0.52 -4.62
N GLU A 21 33.61 -0.14 -3.44
CA GLU A 21 32.34 -0.69 -2.97
C GLU A 21 31.25 -0.01 -3.79
N VAL A 22 30.76 -0.72 -4.80
CA VAL A 22 29.49 -0.37 -5.43
C VAL A 22 28.41 -0.59 -4.39
N VAL A 23 28.12 0.44 -3.61
CA VAL A 23 26.86 0.52 -2.88
C VAL A 23 25.79 0.65 -3.94
N TYR A 24 25.21 -0.48 -4.35
CA TYR A 24 23.89 -0.46 -4.96
C TYR A 24 22.97 0.14 -3.90
N GLY A 25 22.72 1.45 -4.02
CA GLY A 25 21.62 2.13 -3.35
C GLY A 25 20.32 1.57 -3.92
N GLY A 26 20.04 0.31 -3.60
CA GLY A 26 18.77 -0.33 -3.86
C GLY A 26 17.72 0.50 -3.17
N SER A 27 16.87 1.12 -3.96
CA SER A 27 15.65 1.77 -3.51
C SER A 27 15.00 0.83 -2.51
N ALA A 28 14.87 1.25 -1.24
CA ALA A 28 14.24 0.45 -0.20
C ALA A 28 12.93 -0.12 -0.78
N LEU A 29 12.87 -1.45 -0.90
CA LEU A 29 11.90 -2.18 -1.71
C LEU A 29 10.49 -1.68 -1.41
N LYS A 30 9.82 -1.00 -2.35
CA LYS A 30 8.34 -0.88 -2.33
C LYS A 30 7.77 -2.18 -2.88
N GLY A 31 7.65 -3.19 -2.02
CA GLY A 31 7.25 -4.53 -2.42
C GLY A 31 6.47 -5.26 -1.33
N VAL A 32 5.58 -6.15 -1.75
CA VAL A 32 4.83 -7.08 -0.88
C VAL A 32 5.32 -8.49 -1.19
N SER A 33 5.78 -9.23 -0.18
CA SER A 33 6.21 -10.63 -0.32
C SER A 33 5.75 -11.49 0.86
N TYR A 34 5.87 -12.81 0.71
CA TYR A 34 5.42 -13.80 1.68
C TYR A 34 6.43 -14.95 1.77
N ASP A 35 6.86 -15.28 2.99
CA ASP A 35 7.87 -16.32 3.28
C ASP A 35 7.33 -17.44 4.19
N GLY A 36 6.00 -17.59 4.29
CA GLY A 36 5.36 -18.52 5.21
C GLY A 36 5.12 -17.97 6.63
N ARG A 37 5.43 -16.69 6.86
CA ARG A 37 5.15 -15.94 8.10
C ARG A 37 4.28 -14.69 7.77
N PRO A 38 4.03 -13.72 8.67
CA PRO A 38 3.28 -12.52 8.30
C PRO A 38 3.84 -11.83 7.05
N LEU A 39 2.96 -11.21 6.27
CA LEU A 39 3.31 -10.52 5.02
C LEU A 39 4.45 -9.51 5.24
N ILE A 40 5.38 -9.46 4.29
CA ILE A 40 6.48 -8.51 4.30
C ILE A 40 6.08 -7.35 3.39
N VAL A 41 5.79 -6.19 3.99
CA VAL A 41 5.46 -4.96 3.28
C VAL A 41 6.61 -3.98 3.47
N ASN A 42 7.22 -3.56 2.37
CA ASN A 42 8.36 -2.64 2.37
C ASN A 42 9.53 -3.11 3.26
N GLY A 43 9.82 -4.42 3.24
CA GLY A 43 10.87 -5.03 4.07
C GLY A 43 10.50 -5.25 5.54
N LYS A 44 9.33 -4.80 5.99
CA LYS A 44 8.83 -4.99 7.36
C LYS A 44 7.77 -6.09 7.40
N ARG A 45 7.89 -7.01 8.35
CA ARG A 45 6.82 -7.99 8.64
C ARG A 45 5.64 -7.26 9.28
N GLU A 46 4.49 -7.37 8.64
CA GLU A 46 3.22 -6.77 9.06
C GLU A 46 2.21 -7.88 9.35
N LEU A 47 1.68 -7.89 10.57
CA LEU A 47 0.47 -8.66 10.88
C LEU A 47 -0.73 -7.82 10.46
N LEU A 48 -1.59 -8.38 9.60
CA LEU A 48 -2.74 -7.68 9.07
C LEU A 48 -3.95 -7.87 10.00
N PHE A 49 -4.43 -6.77 10.57
CA PHE A 49 -5.70 -6.67 11.27
C PHE A 49 -6.68 -5.89 10.40
N SER A 50 -7.67 -6.62 9.89
CA SER A 50 -8.60 -6.08 8.89
C SER A 50 -9.98 -5.79 9.47
N GLY A 51 -10.62 -4.75 8.95
CA GLY A 51 -12.02 -4.44 9.19
C GLY A 51 -12.71 -4.03 7.90
N SER A 52 -14.01 -4.32 7.80
CA SER A 52 -14.81 -3.93 6.65
C SER A 52 -15.66 -2.69 6.93
N ILE A 53 -15.69 -1.76 5.98
CA ILE A 53 -16.55 -0.58 5.99
C ILE A 53 -17.37 -0.60 4.71
N HIS A 54 -18.68 -0.84 4.84
CA HIS A 54 -19.61 -0.77 3.71
C HIS A 54 -20.22 0.62 3.66
N TYR A 55 -19.56 1.53 2.96
CA TYR A 55 -19.96 2.92 2.94
C TYR A 55 -21.40 3.22 2.49
N PRO A 56 -22.08 2.43 1.62
CA PRO A 56 -23.48 2.73 1.28
C PRO A 56 -24.42 2.48 2.45
N ARG A 57 -23.97 1.72 3.47
CA ARG A 57 -24.72 1.49 4.71
C ARG A 57 -24.44 2.57 5.76
N SER A 58 -23.60 3.56 5.45
CA SER A 58 -23.21 4.67 6.32
C SER A 58 -23.83 5.98 5.84
N ILE A 59 -25.03 6.29 6.33
CA ILE A 59 -25.89 7.45 6.00
C ILE A 59 -25.29 8.81 6.46
N PRO A 60 -25.61 9.98 5.86
CA PRO A 60 -26.05 10.28 4.48
C PRO A 60 -24.89 10.72 3.56
N GLU A 61 -25.08 10.63 2.24
CA GLU A 61 -24.09 10.90 1.17
C GLU A 61 -23.42 12.29 1.26
N VAL A 62 -24.11 13.30 1.76
CA VAL A 62 -23.54 14.65 1.97
C VAL A 62 -22.39 14.67 2.99
N LEU A 63 -22.37 13.70 3.91
CA LEU A 63 -21.29 13.53 4.88
C LEU A 63 -20.28 12.46 4.44
N TYR A 64 -20.37 11.97 3.20
CA TYR A 64 -19.65 10.79 2.76
C TYR A 64 -18.13 10.89 2.93
N PRO A 65 -17.43 11.92 2.40
CA PRO A 65 -15.97 12.01 2.57
C PRO A 65 -15.60 12.15 4.06
N ARG A 66 -16.40 12.89 4.82
CA ARG A 66 -16.16 13.13 6.26
C ARG A 66 -16.34 11.85 7.09
N ASN A 67 -17.40 11.09 6.82
CA ASN A 67 -17.72 9.86 7.54
C ASN A 67 -16.69 8.79 7.21
N VAL A 68 -16.33 8.61 5.94
CA VAL A 68 -15.30 7.63 5.54
C VAL A 68 -13.95 7.96 6.17
N ALA A 69 -13.51 9.22 6.10
CA ALA A 69 -12.29 9.66 6.79
C ALA A 69 -12.35 9.38 8.30
N ARG A 70 -13.49 9.69 8.95
CA ARG A 70 -13.69 9.41 10.38
C ARG A 70 -13.63 7.92 10.69
N HIS A 71 -14.21 7.06 9.86
CA HIS A 71 -14.17 5.61 10.05
C HIS A 71 -12.76 5.06 9.86
N HIS A 72 -12.01 5.53 8.85
CA HIS A 72 -10.59 5.18 8.68
C HIS A 72 -9.76 5.58 9.90
N SER A 73 -9.96 6.80 10.39
CA SER A 73 -9.26 7.28 11.59
C SER A 73 -9.61 6.43 12.81
N LYS A 74 -10.89 6.12 13.06
CA LYS A 74 -11.32 5.25 14.17
C LYS A 74 -10.74 3.84 14.04
N ALA A 75 -10.75 3.25 12.85
CA ALA A 75 -10.18 1.93 12.61
C ALA A 75 -8.68 1.91 12.89
N ARG A 76 -7.95 2.93 12.42
CA ARG A 76 -6.53 3.09 12.69
C ARG A 76 -6.22 3.22 14.18
N HIS A 77 -6.96 4.08 14.88
CA HIS A 77 -6.82 4.23 16.35
C HIS A 77 -7.22 2.95 17.10
N GLY A 78 -8.15 2.16 16.54
CA GLY A 78 -8.56 0.85 17.05
C GLY A 78 -7.56 -0.28 16.77
N GLY A 79 -6.41 0.00 16.14
CA GLY A 79 -5.38 -0.99 15.87
C GLY A 79 -5.52 -1.74 14.53
N LEU A 80 -6.51 -1.40 13.71
CA LEU A 80 -6.63 -1.95 12.36
C LEU A 80 -5.61 -1.28 11.44
N ASN A 81 -5.00 -2.09 10.56
CA ASN A 81 -4.09 -1.62 9.53
C ASN A 81 -4.55 -1.98 8.11
N VAL A 82 -5.65 -2.74 7.96
CA VAL A 82 -6.28 -3.02 6.66
C VAL A 82 -7.75 -2.61 6.71
N ILE A 83 -8.22 -1.92 5.67
CA ILE A 83 -9.65 -1.68 5.44
C ILE A 83 -10.10 -2.39 4.18
N HIS A 84 -11.23 -3.07 4.31
CA HIS A 84 -11.99 -3.66 3.21
C HIS A 84 -13.19 -2.77 2.92
N THR A 85 -13.36 -2.36 1.67
CA THR A 85 -14.54 -1.61 1.24
C THR A 85 -14.90 -1.97 -0.20
N TYR A 86 -16.17 -2.24 -0.45
CA TYR A 86 -16.69 -2.42 -1.79
C TYR A 86 -16.75 -1.10 -2.54
N ALA A 87 -16.49 -1.12 -3.84
CA ALA A 87 -16.67 0.02 -4.73
C ALA A 87 -17.79 -0.29 -5.72
N PHE A 88 -18.93 0.39 -5.60
CA PHE A 88 -20.08 0.19 -6.46
C PHE A 88 -19.92 0.99 -7.75
N TRP A 89 -19.55 0.32 -8.84
CA TRP A 89 -19.42 0.94 -10.16
C TRP A 89 -20.73 1.61 -10.60
N ASN A 90 -21.85 0.90 -10.52
CA ASN A 90 -23.16 1.40 -10.91
C ASN A 90 -23.58 2.69 -10.17
N LEU A 91 -23.17 2.83 -8.92
CA LEU A 91 -23.45 4.04 -8.13
C LEU A 91 -22.56 5.21 -8.55
N HIS A 92 -21.28 4.97 -8.82
CA HIS A 92 -20.32 6.04 -9.10
C HIS A 92 -20.19 6.37 -10.58
N GLU A 93 -20.48 5.44 -11.47
CA GLU A 93 -20.38 5.58 -12.93
C GLU A 93 -21.54 4.88 -13.63
N PRO A 94 -22.76 5.46 -13.55
CA PRO A 94 -23.96 4.90 -14.18
C PRO A 94 -23.86 4.90 -15.72
N VAL A 95 -23.04 5.78 -16.29
CA VAL A 95 -22.72 5.84 -17.71
C VAL A 95 -21.22 5.61 -17.88
N GLN A 96 -20.87 4.59 -18.65
CA GLN A 96 -19.48 4.20 -18.89
C GLN A 96 -18.67 5.32 -19.58
N GLY A 97 -17.44 5.53 -19.13
CA GLY A 97 -16.49 6.46 -19.73
C GLY A 97 -16.50 7.86 -19.12
N GLN A 98 -17.20 8.08 -18.00
CA GLN A 98 -17.32 9.40 -17.37
C GLN A 98 -16.26 9.69 -16.29
N ASP A 99 -15.31 8.77 -16.04
CA ASP A 99 -14.20 8.93 -15.11
C ASP A 99 -14.62 9.18 -13.63
N HIS A 100 -15.91 9.10 -13.32
CA HIS A 100 -16.45 9.33 -11.99
C HIS A 100 -15.99 8.24 -11.00
N MET A 101 -15.96 6.97 -11.44
CA MET A 101 -15.41 5.87 -10.64
C MET A 101 -13.94 6.12 -10.30
N LYS A 102 -13.17 6.61 -11.28
CA LYS A 102 -11.74 6.92 -11.10
C LYS A 102 -11.53 8.04 -10.07
N ARG A 103 -12.35 9.10 -10.10
CA ARG A 103 -12.30 10.18 -9.10
C ARG A 103 -12.64 9.67 -7.70
N PHE A 104 -13.69 8.85 -7.59
CA PHE A 104 -14.08 8.23 -6.34
C PHE A 104 -12.97 7.35 -5.75
N THR A 105 -12.39 6.45 -6.56
CA THR A 105 -11.31 5.56 -6.09
C THR A 105 -10.10 6.34 -5.60
N ARG A 106 -9.69 7.40 -6.31
CA ARG A 106 -8.58 8.27 -5.85
C ARG A 106 -8.88 8.90 -4.50
N MET A 107 -10.09 9.43 -4.31
CA MET A 107 -10.49 10.04 -3.05
C MET A 107 -10.39 9.03 -1.88
N ILE A 108 -10.83 7.79 -2.08
CA ILE A 108 -10.71 6.73 -1.07
C ILE A 108 -9.25 6.40 -0.79
N ILE A 109 -8.44 6.20 -1.84
CA ILE A 109 -6.99 5.93 -1.70
C ILE A 109 -6.29 7.06 -0.93
N ASP A 110 -6.61 8.32 -1.23
CA ASP A 110 -6.03 9.47 -0.54
C ASP A 110 -6.39 9.47 0.95
N MET A 111 -7.64 9.16 1.29
CA MET A 111 -8.06 9.03 2.69
C MET A 111 -7.38 7.87 3.42
N MET A 112 -7.21 6.72 2.76
CA MET A 112 -6.51 5.56 3.34
C MET A 112 -5.01 5.84 3.52
N SER A 113 -4.39 6.46 2.53
CA SER A 113 -2.98 6.85 2.54
C SER A 113 -2.68 7.83 3.69
N LYS A 114 -3.56 8.81 3.94
CA LYS A 114 -3.47 9.73 5.08
C LYS A 114 -3.40 9.00 6.43
N GLU A 115 -4.19 7.94 6.59
CA GLU A 115 -4.24 7.13 7.81
C GLU A 115 -3.23 5.96 7.81
N LYS A 116 -2.37 5.87 6.78
CA LYS A 116 -1.38 4.80 6.56
C LYS A 116 -2.00 3.39 6.57
N LEU A 117 -3.23 3.26 6.08
CA LEU A 117 -3.97 2.00 6.01
C LEU A 117 -3.66 1.26 4.71
N PHE A 118 -3.62 -0.06 4.77
CA PHE A 118 -3.60 -0.94 3.60
C PHE A 118 -5.03 -1.21 3.10
N ALA A 119 -5.14 -1.49 1.79
CA ALA A 119 -6.38 -1.94 1.16
C ALA A 119 -6.19 -3.38 0.64
N SER A 120 -7.23 -4.20 0.74
CA SER A 120 -7.28 -5.48 0.03
C SER A 120 -7.55 -5.26 -1.47
N GLN A 121 -6.96 -6.09 -2.35
CA GLN A 121 -7.13 -5.97 -3.81
C GLN A 121 -8.41 -6.65 -4.33
N GLY A 122 -9.34 -7.04 -3.45
CA GLY A 122 -10.59 -7.65 -3.87
C GLY A 122 -11.17 -8.56 -2.81
N ASP A 123 -12.43 -8.31 -2.49
CA ASP A 123 -13.30 -9.24 -1.79
C ASP A 123 -14.41 -9.70 -2.75
N PRO A 124 -14.87 -10.95 -2.70
CA PRO A 124 -16.00 -11.40 -3.51
C PRO A 124 -17.23 -10.53 -3.22
N ILE A 125 -17.87 -10.02 -4.27
CA ILE A 125 -19.21 -9.44 -4.16
C ILE A 125 -20.19 -10.63 -4.19
N ILE A 126 -20.68 -11.06 -3.03
CA ILE A 126 -21.81 -12.00 -2.99
C ILE A 126 -23.07 -11.17 -3.23
N LEU A 127 -23.56 -11.17 -4.48
CA LEU A 127 -24.91 -10.70 -4.81
C LEU A 127 -25.89 -11.79 -4.40
N VAL A 128 -26.56 -11.64 -3.26
CA VAL A 128 -27.69 -12.50 -2.90
C VAL A 128 -28.93 -11.95 -3.61
N PRO A 129 -29.61 -12.72 -4.48
CA PRO A 129 -30.89 -12.30 -5.04
C PRO A 129 -31.90 -12.10 -3.90
N VAL A 130 -32.44 -10.88 -3.79
CA VAL A 130 -33.55 -10.59 -2.90
C VAL A 130 -34.82 -11.08 -3.60
N PHE A 131 -35.23 -12.30 -3.30
CA PHE A 131 -36.60 -12.73 -3.62
C PHE A 131 -37.52 -11.99 -2.66
N CYS A 132 -38.20 -10.95 -3.15
CA CYS A 132 -39.38 -10.47 -2.46
C CYS A 132 -40.41 -11.61 -2.52
N CYS A 133 -40.89 -12.08 -1.37
CA CYS A 133 -42.10 -12.90 -1.36
C CYS A 133 -43.22 -12.02 -1.92
N ASN A 134 -43.85 -12.52 -2.99
CA ASN A 134 -45.07 -11.95 -3.56
C ASN A 134 -46.24 -12.17 -2.60
#